data_AF-A0A7C1ZBM9-F1
#
_entry.id   AF-A0A7C1ZBM9-F1
#
_cell.length_a   1.000
_cell.length_b   1.000
_cell.length_c   1.000
_cell.angle_alpha   90.00
_cell.angle_beta   90.00
_cell.angle_gamma   90.00
#
_symmetry.space_group_name_H-M   'P 1'
#
loop_
_entity.id
_entity.type
_entity.pdbx_description
1 polymer ?
#
loop_
_entity_poly.entity_id
_entity_poly.type
_entity_poly.pdbx_seq_one_letter_code
_entity_poly.pdbx_strand_id
1 'polypeptide(L)'
;MAKTSIIWVYHAVGQQKVDLAKFCFERLLVTISKDTEVIVVNNCDKDIEYYKERSDIYIQSPRNSLGLARNLGYAKASGDYIVFMDSDVFPMPDWLRMCVRLINMHPEHDLIASPIYTDSHVWNRRYQAGKLSGHLLNLRSGSPCFVLQKRDMGVIGAFREGDGNSGDGGEFTDRQIKKGYKIILTKRQMAFHLGSKKML
;
A
#
# COMPACT_ATOMS: atom_id res chain seq x y z
N MET A 1 -4.10 20.20 -0.95
CA MET A 1 -4.40 18.82 -0.48
C MET A 1 -3.35 18.47 0.57
N ALA A 2 -3.70 17.67 1.59
CA ALA A 2 -2.70 17.19 2.53
C ALA A 2 -1.63 16.36 1.79
N LYS A 3 -0.37 16.49 2.20
CA LYS A 3 0.75 15.90 1.47
C LYS A 3 0.69 14.39 1.60
N THR A 4 0.99 13.65 0.53
CA THR A 4 0.97 12.17 0.55
C THR A 4 2.29 11.63 0.07
N SER A 5 2.80 10.60 0.74
CA SER A 5 3.97 9.83 0.32
C SER A 5 3.57 8.41 -0.05
N ILE A 6 3.93 7.98 -1.25
CA ILE A 6 3.76 6.60 -1.70
C ILE A 6 5.09 5.89 -1.56
N ILE A 7 5.10 4.86 -0.72
CA ILE A 7 6.21 3.93 -0.55
C ILE A 7 5.94 2.76 -1.48
N TRP A 8 6.58 2.79 -2.65
CA TRP A 8 6.50 1.76 -3.66
C TRP A 8 7.66 0.78 -3.49
N VAL A 9 7.35 -0.43 -3.01
CA VAL A 9 8.35 -1.46 -2.75
C VAL A 9 8.54 -2.29 -4.01
N TYR A 10 9.73 -2.19 -4.60
CA TYR A 10 10.12 -2.95 -5.77
C TYR A 10 10.58 -4.35 -5.37
N HIS A 11 9.82 -5.35 -5.80
CA HIS A 11 10.23 -6.75 -5.75
C HIS A 11 9.61 -7.55 -6.91
N ALA A 12 10.41 -7.84 -7.93
CA ALA A 12 10.06 -8.50 -9.17
C ALA A 12 11.11 -9.57 -9.55
N VAL A 13 10.82 -10.83 -9.20
CA VAL A 13 11.65 -11.98 -9.59
C VAL A 13 11.15 -12.59 -10.90
N GLY A 14 11.98 -12.50 -11.95
CA GLY A 14 11.70 -13.05 -13.29
C GLY A 14 11.08 -12.02 -14.25
N GLN A 15 11.34 -12.19 -15.55
CA GLN A 15 11.01 -11.18 -16.58
C GLN A 15 9.54 -10.74 -16.56
N GLN A 16 8.61 -11.69 -16.42
CA GLN A 16 7.17 -11.37 -16.35
C GLN A 16 6.83 -10.39 -15.22
N LYS A 17 7.46 -10.55 -14.04
CA LYS A 17 7.23 -9.64 -12.91
C LYS A 17 7.90 -8.29 -13.12
N VAL A 18 9.05 -8.27 -13.77
CA VAL A 18 9.76 -7.03 -14.13
C VAL A 18 8.91 -6.20 -15.09
N ASP A 19 8.37 -6.84 -16.13
CA ASP A 19 7.47 -6.18 -17.10
C ASP A 19 6.20 -5.65 -16.43
N LEU A 20 5.64 -6.46 -15.52
CA LEU A 20 4.45 -6.08 -14.76
C LEU A 20 4.72 -4.89 -13.83
N ALA A 21 5.86 -4.89 -13.13
CA ALA A 21 6.24 -3.81 -12.23
C ALA A 21 6.42 -2.49 -13.00
N LYS A 22 7.05 -2.55 -14.18
CA LYS A 22 7.19 -1.38 -15.05
C LYS A 22 5.84 -0.83 -15.50
N PHE A 23 4.95 -1.71 -15.97
CA PHE A 23 3.59 -1.35 -16.37
C PHE A 23 2.79 -0.69 -15.24
N CYS A 24 2.86 -1.26 -14.03
CA CYS A 24 2.20 -0.72 -12.84
C CYS A 24 2.79 0.62 -12.39
N PHE A 25 4.11 0.79 -12.47
CA PHE A 25 4.78 2.04 -12.10
C PHE A 25 4.47 3.18 -13.08
N GLU A 26 4.48 2.91 -14.38
CA GLU A 26 4.04 3.89 -15.40
C GLU A 26 2.60 4.31 -15.16
N ARG A 27 1.74 3.36 -14.81
CA ARG A 27 0.35 3.68 -14.44
C ARG A 27 0.26 4.52 -13.18
N LEU A 28 1.06 4.22 -12.16
CA LEU A 28 1.11 4.98 -10.91
C LEU A 28 1.39 6.45 -11.20
N LEU A 29 2.47 6.75 -11.94
CA LEU A 29 2.91 8.12 -12.21
C LEU A 29 1.84 8.97 -12.92
N VAL A 30 1.00 8.37 -13.77
CA VAL A 30 -0.07 9.08 -14.48
C VAL A 30 -1.41 9.14 -13.72
N THR A 31 -1.54 8.45 -12.59
CA THR A 31 -2.78 8.41 -11.78
C THR A 31 -2.70 9.19 -10.47
N ILE A 32 -1.52 9.74 -10.16
CA ILE A 32 -1.27 10.53 -8.95
C ILE A 32 -1.05 12.01 -9.30
N SER A 33 -1.26 12.90 -8.32
CA SER A 33 -0.94 14.33 -8.48
C SER A 33 0.57 14.54 -8.44
N LYS A 34 1.07 15.58 -9.11
CA LYS A 34 2.47 16.03 -9.05
C LYS A 34 2.94 16.39 -7.64
N ASP A 35 2.01 16.70 -6.72
CA ASP A 35 2.32 17.00 -5.32
C ASP A 35 2.52 15.74 -4.45
N THR A 36 2.39 14.55 -5.05
CA THR A 36 2.53 13.26 -4.35
C THR A 36 4.00 12.83 -4.38
N GLU A 37 4.59 12.62 -3.21
CA GLU A 37 5.98 12.15 -3.08
C GLU A 37 6.04 10.65 -3.38
N VAL A 38 6.86 10.25 -4.35
CA VAL A 38 7.07 8.86 -4.76
C VAL A 38 8.41 8.38 -4.23
N ILE A 39 8.36 7.42 -3.32
CA ILE A 39 9.53 6.78 -2.71
C ILE A 39 9.63 5.36 -3.24
N VAL A 40 10.66 5.10 -4.04
CA VAL A 40 10.95 3.76 -4.54
C VAL A 40 11.93 3.09 -3.58
N VAL A 41 11.55 1.93 -3.05
CA VAL A 41 12.43 1.09 -2.21
C VAL A 41 12.74 -0.20 -2.94
N ASN A 42 13.99 -0.36 -3.38
CA ASN A 42 14.46 -1.59 -3.99
C ASN A 42 14.71 -2.68 -2.93
N ASN A 43 13.94 -3.77 -2.96
CA ASN A 43 14.08 -4.89 -2.03
C ASN A 43 15.14 -5.92 -2.48
N CYS A 44 16.32 -5.43 -2.87
CA CYS A 44 17.48 -6.20 -3.35
C CYS A 44 17.38 -6.81 -4.76
N ASP A 45 16.57 -6.22 -5.63
CA ASP A 45 16.44 -6.65 -7.02
C ASP A 45 17.35 -5.86 -7.97
N LYS A 46 17.41 -6.29 -9.24
CA LYS A 46 18.22 -5.70 -10.31
C LYS A 46 17.38 -4.77 -11.20
N ASP A 47 18.03 -4.12 -12.17
CA ASP A 47 17.40 -3.30 -13.21
C ASP A 47 16.55 -2.14 -12.67
N ILE A 48 17.16 -1.37 -11.77
CA ILE A 48 16.45 -0.35 -10.98
C ILE A 48 16.52 1.08 -11.51
N GLU A 49 17.40 1.35 -12.48
CA GLU A 49 17.74 2.73 -12.85
C GLU A 49 16.51 3.47 -13.39
N TYR A 50 15.66 2.76 -14.14
CA TYR A 50 14.39 3.27 -14.64
C TYR A 50 13.51 3.90 -13.54
N TYR A 51 13.38 3.20 -12.41
CA TYR A 51 12.55 3.63 -11.27
C TYR A 51 13.22 4.73 -10.46
N LYS A 52 14.54 4.59 -10.24
CA LYS A 52 15.35 5.56 -9.50
C LYS A 52 15.30 6.95 -10.12
N GLU A 53 15.45 7.05 -11.44
CA GLU A 53 15.36 8.30 -12.21
C GLU A 53 13.97 8.96 -12.17
N ARG A 54 12.93 8.22 -11.80
CA ARG A 54 11.51 8.63 -11.84
C ARG A 54 10.86 8.66 -10.46
N SER A 55 11.68 8.62 -9.41
CA SER A 55 11.26 8.72 -8.02
C SER A 55 11.78 10.01 -7.40
N ASP A 56 11.05 10.57 -6.44
CA ASP A 56 11.55 11.69 -5.63
C ASP A 56 12.64 11.21 -4.67
N ILE A 57 12.48 9.98 -4.15
CA ILE A 57 13.44 9.34 -3.26
C ILE A 57 13.62 7.89 -3.68
N TYR A 58 14.88 7.49 -3.86
CA TYR A 58 15.27 6.10 -4.07
C TYR A 58 16.00 5.56 -2.85
N ILE A 59 15.67 4.33 -2.44
CA ILE A 59 16.32 3.62 -1.35
C ILE A 59 16.67 2.20 -1.79
N GLN A 60 17.93 1.80 -1.57
CA GLN A 60 18.36 0.41 -1.67
C GLN A 60 18.19 -0.27 -0.31
N SER A 61 17.35 -1.31 -0.22
CA SER A 61 17.28 -2.15 0.98
C SER A 61 18.60 -2.95 1.14
N PRO A 62 19.14 -3.08 2.36
CA PRO A 62 20.39 -3.82 2.60
C PRO A 62 20.18 -5.34 2.57
N ARG A 63 18.95 -5.82 2.72
CA ARG A 63 18.58 -7.24 2.61
C ARG A 63 17.14 -7.38 2.12
N ASN A 64 16.82 -8.55 1.58
CA ASN A 64 15.47 -8.86 1.15
C ASN A 64 14.57 -9.06 2.37
N SER A 65 13.72 -8.06 2.62
CA SER A 65 12.69 -8.06 3.65
C SER A 65 11.65 -7.00 3.30
N LEU A 66 10.43 -7.42 3.00
CA LEU A 66 9.37 -6.48 2.64
C LEU A 66 9.03 -5.53 3.80
N GLY A 67 9.05 -6.02 5.04
CA GLY A 67 8.85 -5.18 6.21
C GLY A 67 9.95 -4.11 6.37
N LEU A 68 11.22 -4.50 6.24
CA LEU A 68 12.34 -3.55 6.27
C LEU A 68 12.21 -2.51 5.14
N ALA A 69 11.92 -2.94 3.92
CA ALA A 69 11.75 -2.03 2.79
C ALA A 69 10.64 -0.99 3.05
N ARG A 70 9.50 -1.42 3.59
CA ARG A 70 8.41 -0.51 3.99
C ARG A 70 8.86 0.45 5.10
N ASN A 71 9.57 -0.03 6.12
CA ASN A 71 10.09 0.81 7.21
C ASN A 71 11.09 1.86 6.70
N LEU A 72 12.00 1.47 5.81
CA LEU A 72 12.98 2.38 5.20
C LEU A 72 12.30 3.50 4.40
N GLY A 73 11.28 3.15 3.60
CA GLY A 73 10.48 4.14 2.88
C GLY A 73 9.72 5.07 3.85
N TYR A 74 9.11 4.51 4.89
CA TYR A 74 8.39 5.29 5.90
C TYR A 74 9.30 6.28 6.63
N ALA A 75 10.54 5.89 6.94
CA ALA A 75 11.51 6.76 7.60
C ALA A 75 11.89 7.99 6.75
N LYS A 76 11.72 7.93 5.42
CA LYS A 76 11.97 9.05 4.50
C LYS A 76 10.70 9.81 4.10
N ALA A 77 9.53 9.21 4.27
CA ALA A 77 8.26 9.79 3.90
C ALA A 77 7.96 11.10 4.66
N SER A 78 7.59 12.14 3.92
CA SER A 78 7.28 13.46 4.47
C SER A 78 5.79 13.82 4.48
N GLY A 79 4.94 13.02 3.85
CA GLY A 79 3.51 13.24 3.73
C GLY A 79 2.72 13.00 5.02
N ASP A 80 1.57 13.68 5.14
CA ASP A 80 0.58 13.47 6.19
C ASP A 80 -0.13 12.12 6.04
N TYR A 81 -0.24 11.64 4.80
CA TYR A 81 -0.73 10.30 4.46
C TYR A 81 0.40 9.46 3.91
N ILE A 82 0.40 8.19 4.29
CA ILE A 82 1.34 7.19 3.82
C ILE A 82 0.57 6.14 3.03
N VAL A 83 1.07 5.84 1.84
CA VAL A 83 0.63 4.69 1.05
C VAL A 83 1.75 3.66 1.06
N PHE A 84 1.44 2.43 1.47
CA PHE A 84 2.32 1.29 1.19
C PHE A 84 1.78 0.60 -0.04
N MET A 85 2.63 0.41 -1.06
CA MET A 85 2.24 -0.17 -2.34
C MET A 85 3.28 -1.18 -2.83
N ASP A 86 2.83 -2.37 -3.21
CA ASP A 86 3.64 -3.40 -3.85
C ASP A 86 3.82 -3.09 -5.35
N SER A 87 4.93 -3.55 -5.95
CA SER A 87 5.30 -3.16 -7.32
C SER A 87 4.36 -3.64 -8.43
N ASP A 88 3.53 -4.64 -8.16
CA ASP A 88 2.59 -5.25 -9.10
C ASP A 88 1.14 -4.78 -8.88
N VAL A 89 0.96 -3.62 -8.24
CA VAL A 89 -0.33 -2.95 -8.10
C VAL A 89 -0.59 -1.97 -9.23
N PHE A 90 -1.68 -2.18 -9.97
CA PHE A 90 -2.16 -1.28 -11.00
C PHE A 90 -3.26 -0.35 -10.46
N PRO A 91 -2.99 0.96 -10.29
CA PRO A 91 -4.00 1.92 -9.83
C PRO A 91 -4.89 2.48 -10.96
N MET A 92 -6.15 2.75 -10.62
CA MET A 92 -7.11 3.48 -11.46
C MET A 92 -7.08 4.98 -11.14
N PRO A 93 -7.52 5.88 -12.04
CA PRO A 93 -7.59 7.31 -11.74
C PRO A 93 -8.42 7.59 -10.47
N ASP A 94 -8.07 8.67 -9.76
CA ASP A 94 -8.70 9.12 -8.51
C ASP A 94 -8.60 8.15 -7.30
N TRP A 95 -7.91 7.02 -7.41
CA TRP A 95 -7.79 6.02 -6.33
C TRP A 95 -7.31 6.64 -5.02
N LEU A 96 -6.23 7.43 -5.09
CA LEU A 96 -5.57 7.98 -3.90
C LEU A 96 -6.44 9.07 -3.27
N ARG A 97 -6.98 9.97 -4.09
CA ARG A 97 -7.89 11.03 -3.67
C ARG A 97 -9.10 10.44 -2.95
N MET A 98 -9.65 9.34 -3.46
CA MET A 98 -10.79 8.66 -2.83
C MET A 98 -10.40 8.07 -1.47
N CYS A 99 -9.26 7.38 -1.36
CA CYS A 99 -8.78 6.82 -0.09
C CYS A 99 -8.57 7.90 0.98
N VAL A 100 -7.86 8.99 0.64
CA VAL A 100 -7.63 10.11 1.56
C VAL A 100 -8.95 10.77 1.98
N ARG A 101 -9.88 10.95 1.02
CA ARG A 101 -11.21 11.49 1.32
C ARG A 101 -11.98 10.60 2.30
N LEU A 102 -11.90 9.28 2.17
CA LEU A 102 -12.60 8.34 3.06
C LEU A 102 -12.13 8.45 4.51
N ILE A 103 -10.83 8.59 4.72
CA ILE A 103 -10.27 8.81 6.06
C ILE A 103 -10.76 10.16 6.61
N ASN A 104 -10.73 11.22 5.79
CA ASN A 104 -11.07 12.58 6.23
C ASN A 104 -12.54 12.86 6.49
N MET A 105 -13.43 12.11 5.86
CA MET A 105 -14.87 12.22 6.13
C MET A 105 -15.26 11.57 7.46
N HIS A 106 -14.34 10.84 8.10
CA HIS A 106 -14.59 10.03 9.29
C HIS A 106 -13.48 10.20 10.36
N PRO A 107 -13.17 11.45 10.78
CA PRO A 107 -12.11 11.71 11.76
C PRO A 107 -12.35 11.08 13.14
N GLU A 108 -13.60 10.71 13.44
CA GLU A 108 -14.03 10.01 14.66
C GLU A 108 -13.69 8.51 14.67
N HIS A 109 -13.15 7.98 13.57
CA HIS A 109 -12.83 6.57 13.40
C HIS A 109 -11.35 6.34 13.07
N ASP A 110 -10.76 5.30 13.69
CA ASP A 110 -9.43 4.79 13.33
C ASP A 110 -9.53 3.97 12.04
N LEU A 111 -9.25 4.62 10.91
CA LEU A 111 -9.45 4.05 9.57
C LEU A 111 -8.15 3.97 8.76
N ILE A 112 -8.00 2.83 8.10
CA ILE A 112 -7.07 2.62 6.99
C ILE A 112 -7.92 2.50 5.72
N ALA A 113 -7.59 3.22 4.66
CA ALA A 113 -8.31 3.10 3.40
C ALA A 113 -7.62 2.12 2.47
N SER A 114 -8.38 1.26 1.78
CA SER A 114 -7.86 0.37 0.75
C SER A 114 -8.64 0.50 -0.57
N PRO A 115 -7.96 0.68 -1.71
CA PRO A 115 -8.56 0.66 -3.04
C PRO A 115 -8.62 -0.75 -3.65
N ILE A 116 -8.04 -1.77 -3.00
CA ILE A 116 -7.91 -3.14 -3.52
C ILE A 116 -8.94 -4.06 -2.89
N TYR A 117 -9.55 -4.91 -3.73
CA TYR A 117 -10.35 -6.03 -3.26
C TYR A 117 -9.57 -7.33 -3.47
N THR A 118 -9.17 -7.96 -2.37
CA THR A 118 -8.67 -9.34 -2.42
C THR A 118 -9.79 -10.27 -1.97
N ASP A 119 -10.29 -11.14 -2.86
CA ASP A 119 -11.46 -11.98 -2.57
C ASP A 119 -11.33 -12.81 -1.28
N SER A 120 -10.13 -13.29 -0.99
CA SER A 120 -9.81 -14.07 0.22
C SER A 120 -10.06 -13.30 1.53
N HIS A 121 -10.08 -11.97 1.47
CA HIS A 121 -10.32 -11.11 2.62
C HIS A 121 -11.65 -10.37 2.51
N VAL A 122 -11.92 -9.73 1.37
CA VAL A 122 -13.02 -8.78 1.25
C VAL A 122 -14.39 -9.44 1.41
N TRP A 123 -14.56 -10.61 0.80
CA TRP A 123 -15.82 -11.36 0.83
C TRP A 123 -15.87 -12.42 1.93
N ASN A 124 -14.80 -12.53 2.73
CA ASN A 124 -14.78 -13.43 3.86
C ASN A 124 -15.55 -12.80 5.04
N ARG A 125 -16.69 -13.40 5.39
CA ARG A 125 -17.57 -12.92 6.48
C ARG A 125 -16.85 -12.75 7.82
N ARG A 126 -15.76 -13.49 8.08
CA ARG A 126 -14.97 -13.35 9.32
C ARG A 126 -14.28 -12.01 9.47
N TYR A 127 -14.03 -11.32 8.35
CA TYR A 127 -13.37 -10.02 8.36
C TYR A 127 -14.34 -8.86 8.15
N GLN A 128 -15.63 -9.11 7.93
CA GLN A 128 -16.61 -8.04 7.75
C GLN A 128 -16.89 -7.33 9.07
N ALA A 129 -16.72 -6.01 9.08
CA ALA A 129 -16.85 -5.14 10.25
C ALA A 129 -17.97 -4.10 10.11
N GLY A 130 -18.87 -4.28 9.13
CA GLY A 130 -20.03 -3.44 8.88
C GLY A 130 -19.89 -2.54 7.67
N LYS A 131 -20.60 -1.41 7.68
CA LYS A 131 -20.53 -0.38 6.65
C LYS A 131 -20.49 1.00 7.28
N LEU A 132 -19.81 1.94 6.61
CA LEU A 132 -19.75 3.34 6.99
C LEU A 132 -19.98 4.20 5.74
N SER A 133 -20.99 5.06 5.75
CA SER A 133 -21.37 5.88 4.57
C SER A 133 -21.58 5.06 3.27
N GLY A 134 -22.03 3.80 3.42
CA GLY A 134 -22.21 2.86 2.30
C GLY A 134 -20.92 2.24 1.76
N HIS A 135 -19.78 2.47 2.41
CA HIS A 135 -18.51 1.76 2.17
C HIS A 135 -18.41 0.53 3.06
N LEU A 136 -17.83 -0.55 2.53
CA LEU A 136 -17.58 -1.76 3.31
C LEU A 136 -16.45 -1.50 4.31
N LEU A 137 -16.68 -1.85 5.58
CA LEU A 137 -15.64 -1.92 6.60
C LEU A 137 -15.21 -3.36 6.78
N ASN A 138 -13.90 -3.60 6.78
CA ASN A 138 -13.31 -4.89 7.06
C ASN A 138 -12.18 -4.81 8.07
N LEU A 139 -11.84 -5.94 8.68
CA LEU A 139 -10.64 -6.11 9.49
C LEU A 139 -9.40 -6.39 8.62
N ARG A 140 -9.60 -6.92 7.41
CA ARG A 140 -8.53 -7.26 6.45
C ARG A 140 -8.97 -6.96 5.02
N SER A 141 -8.06 -6.44 4.18
CA SER A 141 -8.30 -6.22 2.74
C SER A 141 -7.12 -6.61 1.84
N GLY A 142 -6.09 -7.24 2.41
CA GLY A 142 -4.80 -7.46 1.74
C GLY A 142 -3.81 -6.31 1.97
N SER A 143 -2.53 -6.65 1.97
CA SER A 143 -1.40 -5.74 2.16
C SER A 143 -0.80 -5.05 0.91
N PRO A 144 -1.21 -5.30 -0.35
CA PRO A 144 -0.46 -4.78 -1.49
C PRO A 144 -0.69 -3.30 -1.76
N CYS A 145 -1.80 -2.70 -1.30
CA CYS A 145 -1.99 -1.24 -1.36
C CYS A 145 -2.98 -0.77 -0.30
N PHE A 146 -2.55 0.13 0.58
CA PHE A 146 -3.41 0.78 1.56
C PHE A 146 -2.87 2.14 1.98
N VAL A 147 -3.75 2.99 2.49
CA VAL A 147 -3.50 4.39 2.87
C VAL A 147 -3.84 4.58 4.34
N LEU A 148 -2.96 5.24 5.09
CA LEU A 148 -3.17 5.61 6.49
C LEU A 148 -2.64 7.01 6.78
N GLN A 149 -2.99 7.60 7.92
CA GLN A 149 -2.36 8.85 8.36
C GLN A 149 -1.00 8.54 8.97
N LYS A 150 0.01 9.35 8.69
CA LYS A 150 1.38 9.13 9.17
C LYS A 150 1.46 8.98 10.69
N ARG A 151 0.59 9.68 11.43
CA ARG A 151 0.47 9.58 12.90
C ARG A 151 0.09 8.19 13.39
N ASP A 152 -0.68 7.44 12.59
CA ASP A 152 -1.22 6.13 12.98
C ASP A 152 -0.11 5.09 13.09
N MET A 153 1.00 5.27 12.35
CA MET A 153 2.20 4.43 12.49
C MET A 153 2.84 4.54 13.87
N GLY A 154 2.71 5.69 14.57
CA GLY A 154 3.15 5.84 15.95
C GLY A 154 2.31 5.02 16.95
N VAL A 155 1.08 4.65 16.58
CA VAL A 155 0.16 3.84 17.38
C VAL A 155 0.25 2.35 17.03
N ILE A 156 0.31 2.04 15.74
CA ILE A 156 0.36 0.67 15.23
C ILE A 156 1.76 0.09 15.42
N GLY A 157 2.82 0.87 15.16
CA GLY A 157 4.23 0.48 15.19
C GLY A 157 4.77 0.04 13.82
N ALA A 158 6.10 -0.02 13.69
CA ALA A 158 6.79 -0.41 12.45
C ALA A 158 6.44 -1.84 11.98
N PHE A 159 6.69 -2.17 10.72
CA PHE A 159 6.57 -3.55 10.23
C PHE A 159 7.62 -4.43 10.89
N ARG A 160 7.27 -5.70 11.13
CA ARG A 160 8.27 -6.72 11.45
C ARG A 160 9.22 -6.87 10.26
N GLU A 161 10.51 -7.00 10.53
CA GLU A 161 11.54 -7.09 9.48
C GLU A 161 12.03 -8.54 9.31
N GLY A 162 11.11 -9.48 9.09
CA GLY A 162 11.45 -10.87 8.83
C GLY A 162 12.27 -11.03 7.55
N ASP A 163 12.99 -12.14 7.40
CA ASP A 163 13.75 -12.42 6.17
C ASP A 163 12.80 -12.84 5.03
N GLY A 164 13.06 -12.36 3.82
CA GLY A 164 12.27 -12.66 2.62
C GLY A 164 10.85 -12.09 2.66
N ASN A 165 9.89 -12.82 2.08
CA ASN A 165 8.48 -12.44 2.00
C ASN A 165 7.65 -12.91 3.22
N SER A 166 8.26 -12.96 4.40
CA SER A 166 7.78 -13.69 5.58
C SER A 166 6.60 -13.02 6.30
N GLY A 167 5.41 -12.98 5.70
CA GLY A 167 4.15 -12.74 6.42
C GLY A 167 4.02 -11.42 7.19
N ASP A 168 4.96 -10.49 7.01
CA ASP A 168 5.08 -9.24 7.78
C ASP A 168 3.80 -8.39 7.70
N GLY A 169 3.12 -8.42 6.55
CA GLY A 169 1.84 -7.74 6.37
C GLY A 169 0.70 -8.32 7.22
N GLY A 170 0.74 -9.63 7.48
CA GLY A 170 -0.27 -10.32 8.30
C GLY A 170 -0.23 -9.87 9.77
N GLU A 171 0.97 -9.87 10.35
CA GLU A 171 1.23 -9.43 11.72
C GLU A 171 0.95 -7.93 11.91
N PHE A 172 1.38 -7.09 10.97
CA PHE A 172 1.06 -5.66 10.98
C PHE A 172 -0.46 -5.43 10.98
N THR A 173 -1.20 -6.20 10.19
CA THR A 173 -2.68 -6.16 10.18
C THR A 173 -3.26 -6.63 11.53
N ASP A 174 -2.70 -7.65 12.17
CA ASP A 174 -3.15 -8.08 13.50
C ASP A 174 -2.99 -7.00 14.56
N ARG A 175 -1.90 -6.21 14.49
CA ARG A 175 -1.71 -5.06 15.38
C ARG A 175 -2.73 -3.95 15.11
N GLN A 176 -3.03 -3.64 13.84
CA GLN A 176 -4.10 -2.69 13.49
C GLN A 176 -5.42 -3.08 14.16
N ILE A 177 -5.83 -4.35 14.00
CA ILE A 177 -7.08 -4.88 14.57
C ILE A 177 -7.09 -4.75 16.10
N LYS A 178 -5.98 -5.13 16.77
CA LYS A 178 -5.85 -5.01 18.23
C LYS A 178 -5.93 -3.56 18.73
N LYS A 179 -5.54 -2.60 17.90
CA LYS A 179 -5.63 -1.16 18.19
C LYS A 179 -6.98 -0.56 17.82
N GLY A 180 -7.93 -1.35 17.30
CA GLY A 180 -9.28 -0.90 16.94
C GLY A 180 -9.43 -0.39 15.52
N TYR A 181 -8.36 -0.39 14.72
CA TYR A 181 -8.41 0.09 13.34
C TYR A 181 -9.28 -0.83 12.47
N LYS A 182 -10.01 -0.19 11.56
CA LYS A 182 -10.76 -0.87 10.51
C LYS A 182 -10.27 -0.41 9.15
N ILE A 183 -10.42 -1.28 8.17
CA ILE A 183 -10.18 -0.96 6.78
C ILE A 183 -11.47 -0.50 6.14
N ILE A 184 -11.52 0.75 5.66
CA ILE A 184 -12.59 1.25 4.82
C ILE A 184 -12.23 1.06 3.35
N LEU A 185 -13.08 0.35 2.64
CA LEU A 185 -12.88 0.06 1.22
C LEU A 185 -13.49 1.17 0.36
N THR A 186 -12.86 1.50 -0.76
CA THR A 186 -13.52 2.26 -1.83
C THR A 186 -14.81 1.55 -2.25
N LYS A 187 -15.79 2.27 -2.81
CA LYS A 187 -17.08 1.67 -3.23
C LYS A 187 -16.97 0.71 -4.42
N ARG A 188 -15.91 0.86 -5.20
CA ARG A 188 -15.51 -0.01 -6.31
C ARG A 188 -14.02 -0.29 -6.17
N GLN A 189 -13.55 -1.39 -6.74
CA GLN A 189 -12.12 -1.66 -6.81
C GLN A 189 -11.44 -0.58 -7.68
N MET A 190 -10.46 0.11 -7.10
CA MET A 190 -9.72 1.21 -7.75
C MET A 190 -8.23 0.90 -7.89
N ALA A 191 -7.78 -0.26 -7.43
CA ALA A 191 -6.47 -0.80 -7.74
C ALA A 191 -6.52 -2.33 -7.83
N PHE A 192 -5.63 -2.90 -8.64
CA PHE A 192 -5.62 -4.33 -8.95
C PHE A 192 -4.24 -4.91 -8.65
N HIS A 193 -4.20 -6.01 -7.92
CA HIS A 193 -2.96 -6.72 -7.60
C HIS A 193 -2.70 -7.80 -8.66
N LEU A 194 -1.89 -7.46 -9.65
CA LEU A 194 -1.76 -8.23 -10.88
C LEU A 194 -0.79 -9.42 -10.77
N GLY A 195 0.13 -9.41 -9.79
CA GLY A 195 1.10 -10.50 -9.60
C GLY A 195 0.58 -11.71 -8.81
N SER A 196 -0.67 -11.65 -8.32
CA SER A 196 -1.30 -12.82 -7.72
C SER A 196 -1.75 -13.82 -8.80
N LYS A 197 -1.48 -15.12 -8.60
CA LYS A 197 -1.75 -16.24 -9.54
C LYS A 197 -3.21 -16.42 -10.02
N LYS A 198 -4.12 -15.49 -9.70
CA LYS A 198 -5.57 -15.60 -9.94
C LYS A 198 -6.08 -14.72 -11.09
N MET A 199 -5.23 -14.31 -12.02
CA MET A 199 -5.70 -13.73 -13.28
C MET A 199 -5.54 -14.73 -14.42
N LEU A 200 -6.42 -15.73 -14.44
CA LEU A 200 -6.81 -16.49 -15.62
C LEU A 200 -8.33 -16.70 -15.54
#